data_AF-A0A972ANB4-F1
#
_entry.id   AF-A0A972ANB4-F1
#
_cell.length_a   1.000
_cell.length_b   1.000
_cell.length_c   1.000
_cell.angle_alpha   90.00
_cell.angle_beta   90.00
_cell.angle_gamma   90.00
#
_symmetry.space_group_name_H-M   'P 1'
#
loop_
_entity.id
_entity.type
_entity.pdbx_description
1 polymer ?
#
loop_
_entity_poly.entity_id
_entity_poly.type
_entity_poly.pdbx_seq_one_letter_code
_entity_poly.pdbx_strand_id
1 'polypeptide(L)'
;MVMIFNSGLAVDAGLFDIWQQELAERHQIRYSELNPADMVINQPEEAELLVRAWFYNGRSRDLYIALFHNLHKMAIIKWLVQSPAAMIQGFLQFLPGYILIYRPRPVQLQFLIHLYSDDLAAYYPAIAKSLDKESCKYLLSRSANASLRRLLKTALQTAGPEHGLACFGLDPKRLSAQDFAGLYGKKNQNLLKALDSVADCVRYRLKHVYGIGPFMNNLAAVEAVFASGLVIDSLAILLDLYEDYAEKPNLAGVLEDEQAARRFARVLRKVAPVYAMLEHAPAAAAAYRALHERYFPGIPPSASAYASLELMDQLLSTNQSVAAVKAAVKLWHRQILLEGYGEHEPLFNHSDHLDMLALKTLVNDLRLSQPQEAFTLILAALWLDQHHALGLDSANALWIFTQCRDFWCWVPSQVFFNAQIWSQLRTMLPEESRQEGDRLLTRIQEMQDDVLQSDLKQRPDLFKQPQRIIERHILAGAFLGVFGNEC
;
A
#
# COMPACT_ATOMS: atom_id res chain seq x y z
N MET A 1 2.42 -27.17 21.17
CA MET A 1 3.20 -28.40 21.39
C MET A 1 4.62 -27.94 21.70
N VAL A 2 5.11 -28.13 22.94
CA VAL A 2 6.44 -27.65 23.35
C VAL A 2 7.47 -28.69 22.91
N MET A 3 8.44 -28.30 22.09
CA MET A 3 9.55 -29.19 21.73
C MET A 3 10.60 -29.12 22.83
N ILE A 4 10.90 -30.26 23.44
CA ILE A 4 11.99 -30.41 24.42
C ILE A 4 13.15 -31.08 23.68
N PHE A 5 14.33 -30.47 23.72
CA PHE A 5 15.53 -31.06 23.14
C PHE A 5 15.91 -32.33 23.90
N ASN A 6 15.97 -33.48 23.21
CA ASN A 6 16.44 -34.74 23.79
C ASN A 6 17.96 -34.78 23.71
N SER A 7 18.64 -34.02 24.56
CA SER A 7 20.11 -33.93 24.61
C SER A 7 20.79 -35.03 25.45
N GLY A 8 20.19 -36.23 25.51
CA GLY A 8 20.79 -37.38 26.19
C GLY A 8 21.74 -38.13 25.27
N LEU A 9 23.02 -37.76 25.25
CA LEU A 9 24.06 -38.50 24.52
C LEU A 9 24.29 -39.89 25.16
N ALA A 10 24.12 -40.96 24.37
CA ALA A 10 24.62 -42.27 24.73
C ALA A 10 26.15 -42.25 24.65
N VAL A 11 26.83 -42.71 25.70
CA VAL A 11 28.27 -42.54 25.94
C VAL A 11 29.17 -43.22 24.88
N ASP A 12 28.61 -43.99 23.94
CA ASP A 12 29.32 -44.77 22.91
C ASP A 12 28.92 -44.46 21.44
N ALA A 13 28.32 -43.29 21.15
CA ALA A 13 27.94 -42.95 19.76
C ALA A 13 29.15 -42.46 18.91
N GLY A 14 29.31 -42.99 17.69
CA GLY A 14 30.35 -42.53 16.76
C GLY A 14 30.09 -41.11 16.26
N LEU A 15 31.15 -40.37 15.91
CA LEU A 15 31.05 -38.97 15.41
C LEU A 15 30.05 -38.83 14.24
N PHE A 16 30.00 -39.83 13.36
CA PHE A 16 29.05 -39.86 12.23
C PHE A 16 27.60 -40.00 12.67
N ASP A 17 27.32 -40.81 13.69
CA ASP A 17 25.97 -40.99 14.23
C ASP A 17 25.47 -39.70 14.88
N ILE A 18 26.36 -39.00 15.61
CA ILE A 18 26.08 -37.68 16.21
C ILE A 18 25.72 -36.66 15.11
N TRP A 19 26.48 -36.62 14.02
CA TRP A 19 26.19 -35.71 12.91
C TRP A 19 24.90 -36.05 12.17
N GLN A 20 24.60 -37.34 11.99
CA GLN A 20 23.37 -37.78 11.34
C GLN A 20 22.15 -37.43 12.18
N GLN A 21 22.22 -37.61 13.50
CA GLN A 21 21.19 -37.20 14.43
C GLN A 21 20.98 -35.68 14.41
N GLU A 22 22.05 -34.89 14.52
CA GLU A 22 21.94 -33.44 14.50
C GLU A 22 21.38 -32.92 13.17
N LEU A 23 21.74 -33.55 12.04
CA LEU A 23 21.19 -33.19 10.74
C LEU A 23 19.67 -33.43 10.67
N ALA A 24 19.18 -34.55 11.21
CA ALA A 24 17.76 -34.86 11.28
C ALA A 24 17.01 -33.82 12.14
N GLU A 25 17.56 -33.45 13.29
CA GLU A 25 17.01 -32.42 14.16
C GLU A 25 16.94 -31.05 13.47
N ARG A 26 18.02 -30.65 12.77
CA ARG A 26 18.02 -29.40 11.98
C ARG A 26 16.95 -29.41 10.89
N HIS A 27 16.76 -30.53 10.19
CA HIS A 27 15.70 -30.65 9.19
C HIS A 27 14.31 -30.54 9.82
N GLN A 28 14.08 -31.23 10.94
CA GLN A 28 12.80 -31.16 11.64
C GLN A 28 12.49 -29.72 12.08
N ILE A 29 13.47 -29.02 12.67
CA ILE A 29 13.33 -27.61 13.08
C ILE A 29 13.02 -26.70 11.88
N ARG A 30 13.68 -26.91 10.73
CA ARG A 30 13.45 -26.11 9.52
C ARG A 30 12.07 -26.31 8.91
N TYR A 31 11.53 -27.53 8.93
CA TYR A 31 10.24 -27.84 8.31
C TYR A 31 9.07 -27.85 9.30
N SER A 32 9.32 -27.67 10.59
CA SER A 32 8.26 -27.58 11.59
C SER A 32 7.47 -26.27 11.49
N GLU A 33 6.16 -26.36 11.70
CA GLU A 33 5.25 -25.22 11.93
C GLU A 33 5.35 -24.65 13.36
N LEU A 34 6.43 -24.97 14.08
CA LEU A 34 6.60 -24.53 15.46
C LEU A 34 6.79 -23.02 15.53
N ASN A 35 6.03 -22.38 16.41
CA ASN A 35 6.20 -20.97 16.71
C ASN A 35 7.56 -20.77 17.42
N PRO A 36 8.49 -19.94 16.88
CA PRO A 36 9.78 -19.72 17.51
C PRO A 36 9.68 -19.19 18.95
N ALA A 37 8.57 -18.51 19.30
CA ALA A 37 8.31 -18.04 20.66
C ALA A 37 8.11 -19.17 21.69
N ASP A 38 7.68 -20.34 21.24
CA ASP A 38 7.42 -21.51 22.09
C ASP A 38 8.67 -22.39 22.29
N MET A 39 9.78 -22.05 21.65
CA MET A 39 11.04 -22.77 21.83
C MET A 39 11.61 -22.54 23.22
N VAL A 40 12.00 -23.62 23.89
CA VAL A 40 12.63 -23.57 25.20
C VAL A 40 14.12 -23.88 25.06
N ILE A 41 14.96 -22.88 25.25
CA ILE A 41 16.42 -23.00 25.16
C ILE A 41 16.97 -23.02 26.59
N ASN A 42 17.39 -24.18 27.07
CA ASN A 42 17.95 -24.40 28.39
C ASN A 42 19.47 -24.28 28.41
N GLN A 43 20.13 -24.68 27.32
CA GLN A 43 21.60 -24.74 27.24
C GLN A 43 22.15 -23.99 26.01
N PRO A 44 23.41 -23.50 26.06
CA PRO A 44 24.05 -22.85 24.92
C PRO A 44 24.10 -23.71 23.65
N GLU A 45 24.27 -25.03 23.78
CA GLU A 45 24.36 -25.97 22.66
C GLU A 45 23.05 -26.03 21.87
N GLU A 46 21.91 -25.85 22.54
CA GLU A 46 20.60 -25.77 21.89
C GLU A 46 20.46 -24.46 21.10
N ALA A 47 21.01 -23.36 21.60
CA ALA A 47 21.08 -22.11 20.85
C ALA A 47 21.95 -22.26 19.59
N GLU A 48 23.08 -22.96 19.69
CA GLU A 48 23.92 -23.27 18.52
C GLU A 48 23.20 -24.14 17.49
N LEU A 49 22.44 -25.15 17.94
CA LEU A 49 21.62 -25.96 17.05
C LEU A 49 20.63 -25.09 16.27
N LEU A 50 19.97 -24.14 16.94
CA LEU A 50 19.06 -23.18 16.28
C LEU A 50 19.79 -22.24 15.32
N VAL A 51 21.01 -21.81 15.64
CA VAL A 51 21.86 -21.04 14.71
C VAL A 51 22.10 -21.86 13.44
N ARG A 52 22.50 -23.13 13.57
CA ARG A 52 22.77 -24.02 12.44
C ARG A 52 21.50 -24.41 11.67
N ALA A 53 20.34 -24.40 12.34
CA ALA A 53 19.05 -24.64 11.72
C ALA A 53 18.51 -23.42 10.96
N TRP A 54 18.51 -22.24 11.58
CA TRP A 54 17.80 -21.04 11.11
C TRP A 54 18.70 -19.91 10.62
N PHE A 55 19.74 -19.54 11.37
CA PHE A 55 20.52 -18.32 11.09
C PHE A 55 21.20 -18.37 9.72
N TYR A 56 21.90 -19.46 9.41
CA TYR A 56 22.59 -19.64 8.13
C TYR A 56 21.68 -19.96 6.94
N ASN A 57 20.38 -20.18 7.15
CA ASN A 57 19.40 -20.43 6.09
C ASN A 57 18.46 -19.23 5.85
N GLY A 58 18.87 -18.03 6.22
CA GLY A 58 18.06 -16.82 6.01
C GLY A 58 16.88 -16.67 6.97
N ARG A 59 16.72 -17.56 7.95
CA ARG A 59 15.67 -17.51 9.00
C ARG A 59 16.18 -16.90 10.31
N SER A 60 17.10 -15.94 10.24
CA SER A 60 17.71 -15.29 11.42
C SER A 60 16.67 -14.64 12.36
N ARG A 61 15.55 -14.17 11.81
CA ARG A 61 14.43 -13.63 12.58
C ARG A 61 13.82 -14.64 13.56
N ASP A 62 13.67 -15.89 13.15
CA ASP A 62 13.08 -16.93 14.00
C ASP A 62 13.99 -17.25 15.18
N LEU A 63 15.30 -17.30 14.93
CA LEU A 63 16.30 -17.39 15.99
C LEU A 63 16.16 -16.22 16.97
N TYR A 64 16.04 -14.98 16.49
CA TYR A 64 15.92 -13.81 17.35
C TYR A 64 14.65 -13.83 18.21
N ILE A 65 13.53 -14.31 17.67
CA ILE A 65 12.29 -14.50 18.43
C ILE A 65 12.50 -15.55 19.52
N ALA A 66 13.10 -16.70 19.20
CA ALA A 66 13.38 -17.75 20.18
C ALA A 66 14.34 -17.25 21.28
N LEU A 67 15.39 -16.52 20.91
CA LEU A 67 16.32 -15.91 21.85
C LEU A 67 15.59 -14.93 22.78
N PHE A 68 14.78 -14.02 22.24
CA PHE A 68 14.04 -13.04 23.04
C PHE A 68 13.25 -13.69 24.20
N HIS A 69 12.57 -14.80 23.93
CA HIS A 69 11.78 -15.51 24.95
C HIS A 69 12.64 -16.27 25.96
N ASN A 70 13.91 -16.55 25.66
CA ASN A 70 14.83 -17.30 26.52
C ASN A 70 15.90 -16.42 27.19
N LEU A 71 15.99 -15.12 26.87
CA LEU A 71 16.96 -14.19 27.46
C LEU A 71 16.68 -13.82 28.93
N HIS A 72 15.65 -14.39 29.55
CA HIS A 72 15.53 -14.40 31.01
C HIS A 72 16.56 -15.34 31.67
N LYS A 73 17.19 -16.24 30.91
CA LYS A 73 18.22 -17.18 31.37
C LYS A 73 19.61 -16.60 31.13
N MET A 74 20.38 -16.45 32.20
CA MET A 74 21.73 -15.85 32.14
C MET A 74 22.70 -16.65 31.25
N ALA A 75 22.55 -17.97 31.14
CA ALA A 75 23.36 -18.80 30.25
C ALA A 75 23.22 -18.36 28.77
N ILE A 76 21.99 -18.05 28.35
CA ILE A 76 21.69 -17.62 26.98
C ILE A 76 22.17 -16.18 26.73
N ILE A 77 22.06 -15.30 27.75
CA ILE A 77 22.64 -13.95 27.68
C ILE A 77 24.15 -14.04 27.46
N LYS A 78 24.86 -14.84 28.28
CA LYS A 78 26.32 -15.00 28.18
C LYS A 78 26.74 -15.57 26.83
N TRP A 79 26.03 -16.59 26.34
CA TRP A 79 26.26 -17.16 25.02
C TRP A 79 26.08 -16.10 23.92
N LEU A 80 25.00 -15.30 23.98
CA LEU A 80 24.75 -14.26 22.98
C LEU A 80 25.84 -13.18 22.98
N VAL A 81 26.35 -12.78 24.14
CA VAL A 81 27.46 -11.83 24.26
C VAL A 81 28.77 -12.39 23.68
N GLN A 82 28.99 -13.69 23.79
CA GLN A 82 30.17 -14.38 23.25
C GLN A 82 30.01 -14.78 21.77
N SER A 83 28.81 -14.66 21.22
CA SER A 83 28.51 -15.02 19.83
C SER A 83 29.19 -14.08 18.84
N PRO A 84 29.34 -14.47 17.55
CA PRO A 84 29.90 -13.61 16.52
C PRO A 84 29.20 -12.25 16.46
N ALA A 85 29.96 -11.16 16.23
CA ALA A 85 29.45 -9.80 16.27
C ALA A 85 28.18 -9.59 15.41
N ALA A 86 28.13 -10.20 14.22
CA ALA A 86 26.96 -10.13 13.33
C ALA A 86 25.67 -10.64 13.98
N MET A 87 25.75 -11.63 14.87
CA MET A 87 24.59 -12.24 15.51
C MET A 87 23.99 -11.31 16.57
N ILE A 88 24.81 -10.82 17.49
CA ILE A 88 24.35 -9.90 18.54
C ILE A 88 23.94 -8.54 17.97
N GLN A 89 24.66 -8.03 16.97
CA GLN A 89 24.28 -6.79 16.30
C GLN A 89 22.95 -6.93 15.56
N GLY A 90 22.76 -8.02 14.81
CA GLY A 90 21.49 -8.30 14.14
C GLY A 90 20.34 -8.48 15.12
N PHE A 91 20.58 -9.12 16.28
CA PHE A 91 19.60 -9.23 17.34
C PHE A 91 19.21 -7.85 17.91
N LEU A 92 20.18 -6.99 18.21
CA LEU A 92 19.93 -5.63 18.73
C LEU A 92 19.21 -4.74 17.70
N GLN A 93 19.49 -4.90 16.41
CA GLN A 93 18.77 -4.20 15.33
C GLN A 93 17.32 -4.70 15.17
N PHE A 94 17.07 -5.97 15.47
CA PHE A 94 15.74 -6.57 15.45
C PHE A 94 14.83 -6.06 16.60
N LEU A 95 15.41 -5.83 17.78
CA LEU A 95 14.66 -5.53 19.01
C LEU A 95 13.69 -4.34 18.94
N PRO A 96 14.04 -3.15 18.41
CA PRO A 96 13.15 -2.00 18.42
C PRO A 96 11.80 -2.29 17.75
N GLY A 97 11.84 -2.95 16.59
CA GLY A 97 10.62 -3.36 15.88
C GLY A 97 9.82 -4.37 16.69
N TYR A 98 10.49 -5.38 17.26
CA TYR A 98 9.84 -6.39 18.07
C TYR A 98 9.13 -5.81 19.31
N ILE A 99 9.80 -4.90 20.03
CA ILE A 99 9.28 -4.25 21.24
C ILE A 99 8.05 -3.38 20.93
N LEU A 100 8.13 -2.54 19.90
CA LEU A 100 7.03 -1.66 19.49
C LEU A 100 5.75 -2.45 19.22
N ILE A 101 5.92 -3.63 18.66
CA ILE A 101 4.82 -4.45 18.15
C ILE A 101 4.21 -5.32 19.24
N TYR A 102 5.04 -6.01 20.01
CA TYR A 102 4.56 -6.98 20.99
C TYR A 102 4.26 -6.42 22.36
N ARG A 103 4.75 -5.20 22.65
CA ARG A 103 4.60 -4.56 23.96
C ARG A 103 4.93 -5.55 25.09
N PRO A 104 6.12 -6.16 25.05
CA PRO A 104 6.51 -7.15 26.05
C PRO A 104 6.44 -6.52 27.44
N ARG A 105 6.10 -7.32 28.45
CA ARG A 105 6.02 -6.83 29.83
C ARG A 105 7.39 -6.30 30.26
N PRO A 106 7.46 -5.26 31.09
CA PRO A 106 8.74 -4.67 31.52
C PRO A 106 9.76 -5.68 32.06
N VAL A 107 9.27 -6.73 32.75
CA VAL A 107 10.10 -7.85 33.26
C VAL A 107 10.82 -8.60 32.14
N GLN A 108 10.16 -8.83 31.00
CA GLN A 108 10.73 -9.54 29.85
C GLN A 108 11.85 -8.74 29.18
N LEU A 109 11.95 -7.43 29.43
CA LEU A 109 12.97 -6.54 28.88
C LEU A 109 14.18 -6.37 29.79
N GLN A 110 14.20 -7.02 30.96
CA GLN A 110 15.27 -6.86 31.94
C GLN A 110 16.65 -7.29 31.40
N PHE A 111 16.69 -8.22 30.43
CA PHE A 111 17.92 -8.66 29.78
C PHE A 111 18.69 -7.50 29.12
N LEU A 112 18.01 -6.41 28.72
CA LEU A 112 18.64 -5.22 28.14
C LEU A 112 19.66 -4.57 29.08
N ILE A 113 19.47 -4.71 30.40
CA ILE A 113 20.41 -4.21 31.41
C ILE A 113 21.68 -5.07 31.39
N HIS A 114 21.53 -6.37 31.22
CA HIS A 114 22.64 -7.33 31.24
C HIS A 114 23.42 -7.36 29.92
N LEU A 115 22.77 -7.05 28.79
CA LEU A 115 23.42 -6.95 27.48
C LEU A 115 24.15 -5.62 27.26
N TYR A 116 23.88 -4.59 28.06
CA TYR A 116 24.44 -3.26 27.80
C TYR A 116 25.96 -3.27 28.05
N SER A 117 26.72 -2.94 27.01
CA SER A 117 28.15 -2.63 27.06
C SER A 117 28.45 -1.41 26.21
N ASP A 118 29.60 -0.78 26.43
CA ASP A 118 30.00 0.41 25.66
C ASP A 118 30.20 0.08 24.17
N ASP A 119 30.63 -1.15 23.83
CA ASP A 119 30.76 -1.64 22.45
C ASP A 119 29.41 -1.72 21.70
N LEU A 120 28.31 -1.89 22.45
CA LEU A 120 26.95 -2.02 21.90
C LEU A 120 26.13 -0.74 22.05
N ALA A 121 26.71 0.31 22.63
CA ALA A 121 26.01 1.54 22.98
C ALA A 121 25.33 2.21 21.77
N ALA A 122 25.88 2.05 20.56
CA ALA A 122 25.32 2.61 19.33
C ALA A 122 23.91 2.11 18.98
N TYR A 123 23.52 0.90 19.41
CA TYR A 123 22.22 0.30 19.09
C TYR A 123 21.11 0.70 20.09
N TYR A 124 21.50 1.08 21.31
CA TYR A 124 20.56 1.37 22.39
C TYR A 124 19.67 2.60 22.22
N PRO A 125 20.04 3.68 21.50
CA PRO A 125 19.14 4.80 21.25
C PRO A 125 17.85 4.38 20.54
N ALA A 126 17.93 3.49 19.53
CA ALA A 126 16.77 2.98 18.81
C ALA A 126 15.89 2.10 19.72
N ILE A 127 16.53 1.23 20.51
CA ILE A 127 15.84 0.38 21.50
C ILE A 127 15.15 1.26 22.55
N ALA A 128 15.83 2.27 23.09
CA ALA A 128 15.26 3.15 24.11
C ALA A 128 14.02 3.90 23.60
N LYS A 129 14.02 4.37 22.35
CA LYS A 129 12.87 5.01 21.71
C LYS A 129 11.67 4.07 21.50
N SER A 130 11.91 2.76 21.39
CA SER A 130 10.84 1.76 21.23
C SER A 130 10.09 1.42 22.52
N LEU A 131 10.63 1.79 23.68
CA LEU A 131 10.09 1.43 24.99
C LEU A 131 8.94 2.34 25.39
N ASP A 132 7.90 1.76 25.98
CA ASP A 132 6.82 2.54 26.60
C ASP A 132 7.25 3.15 27.95
N LYS A 133 6.39 4.03 28.50
CA LYS A 133 6.67 4.72 29.76
C LYS A 133 6.88 3.75 30.93
N GLU A 134 6.12 2.67 30.99
CA GLU A 134 6.20 1.69 32.08
C GLU A 134 7.52 0.90 32.01
N SER A 135 7.90 0.45 30.83
CA SER A 135 9.18 -0.23 30.59
C SER A 135 10.37 0.68 30.87
N CYS A 136 10.32 1.93 30.44
CA CYS A 136 11.36 2.92 30.77
C CYS A 136 11.51 3.11 32.29
N LYS A 137 10.40 3.27 33.03
CA LYS A 137 10.42 3.40 34.49
C LYS A 137 10.97 2.14 35.18
N TYR A 138 10.53 0.97 34.73
CA TYR A 138 10.96 -0.33 35.27
C TYR A 138 12.46 -0.58 35.08
N LEU A 139 13.00 -0.28 33.89
CA LEU A 139 14.42 -0.45 33.60
C LEU A 139 15.27 0.61 34.31
N LEU A 140 14.78 1.85 34.44
CA LEU A 140 15.44 2.91 35.20
C LEU A 140 15.61 2.56 36.70
N SER A 141 14.63 1.89 37.30
CA SER A 141 14.73 1.51 38.72
C SER A 141 15.72 0.38 38.98
N ARG A 142 16.09 -0.40 37.95
CA ARG A 142 16.97 -1.57 38.07
C ARG A 142 18.34 -1.40 37.41
N SER A 143 18.54 -0.41 36.56
CA SER A 143 19.82 -0.15 35.91
C SER A 143 20.73 0.75 36.77
N ALA A 144 21.96 0.30 37.03
CA ALA A 144 22.99 1.12 37.68
C ALA A 144 23.87 1.89 36.66
N ASN A 145 23.80 1.56 35.36
CA ASN A 145 24.66 2.14 34.34
C ASN A 145 24.24 3.59 34.01
N ALA A 146 25.16 4.55 34.18
CA ALA A 146 24.86 5.98 34.02
C ALA A 146 24.43 6.37 32.59
N SER A 147 25.07 5.78 31.57
CA SER A 147 24.78 6.04 30.14
C SER A 147 23.41 5.50 29.75
N LEU A 148 23.11 4.26 30.12
CA LEU A 148 21.79 3.66 29.88
C LEU A 148 20.68 4.41 30.64
N ARG A 149 20.93 4.82 31.90
CA ARG A 149 19.99 5.65 32.67
C ARG A 149 19.72 6.99 31.99
N ARG A 150 20.73 7.63 31.37
CA ARG A 150 20.55 8.87 30.61
C ARG A 150 19.64 8.65 29.40
N LEU A 151 19.91 7.61 28.61
CA LEU A 151 19.09 7.24 27.44
C LEU A 151 17.63 6.99 27.83
N LEU A 152 17.39 6.20 28.88
CA LEU A 152 16.04 5.89 29.35
C LEU A 152 15.31 7.13 29.89
N LYS A 153 16.00 8.06 30.55
CA LYS A 153 15.41 9.35 30.98
C LYS A 153 14.99 10.20 29.78
N THR A 154 15.84 10.30 28.75
CA THR A 154 15.54 11.02 27.51
C THR A 154 14.34 10.39 26.79
N ALA A 155 14.31 9.05 26.69
CA ALA A 155 13.17 8.32 26.13
C ALA A 155 11.89 8.56 26.95
N LEU A 156 11.95 8.54 28.29
CA LEU A 156 10.80 8.80 29.16
C LEU A 156 10.23 10.23 28.99
N GLN A 157 11.10 11.22 28.75
CA GLN A 157 10.71 12.61 28.49
C GLN A 157 10.10 12.82 27.09
N THR A 158 10.50 11.99 26.12
CA THR A 158 10.04 12.07 24.73
C THR A 158 8.90 11.10 24.41
N ALA A 159 8.64 10.12 25.27
CA ALA A 159 7.53 9.18 25.16
C ALA A 159 6.19 9.91 25.36
N GLY A 160 5.61 10.43 24.28
CA GLY A 160 4.22 10.86 24.22
C GLY A 160 3.27 9.66 24.09
N PRO A 161 2.00 9.77 24.52
CA PRO A 161 0.95 8.86 24.03
C PRO A 161 0.75 9.10 22.52
N GLU A 162 0.22 8.13 21.79
CA GLU A 162 0.00 8.12 20.31
C GLU A 162 1.20 7.60 19.50
N HIS A 163 1.37 6.28 19.46
CA HIS A 163 2.39 5.62 18.60
C HIS A 163 1.69 4.72 17.58
N GLY A 164 1.16 5.39 16.56
CA GLY A 164 0.99 4.85 15.21
C GLY A 164 1.76 5.76 14.26
N LEU A 165 1.18 6.93 13.99
CA LEU A 165 1.67 7.93 13.03
C LEU A 165 2.95 8.67 13.43
N ALA A 166 3.21 8.80 14.74
CA ALA A 166 4.42 9.43 15.24
C ALA A 166 5.71 8.67 14.85
N CYS A 167 5.61 7.36 14.59
CA CYS A 167 6.74 6.56 14.10
C CYS A 167 7.21 7.00 12.70
N PHE A 168 6.30 7.62 11.93
CA PHE A 168 6.57 8.21 10.62
C PHE A 168 6.84 9.72 10.71
N GLY A 169 6.97 10.28 11.92
CA GLY A 169 7.13 11.73 12.13
C GLY A 169 5.86 12.54 11.82
N LEU A 170 4.69 11.89 11.77
CA LEU A 170 3.42 12.52 11.41
C LEU A 170 2.59 12.86 12.66
N ASP A 171 2.12 14.11 12.74
CA ASP A 171 1.17 14.57 13.76
C ASP A 171 -0.28 14.29 13.28
N PRO A 172 -1.02 13.37 13.93
CA PRO A 172 -2.37 12.99 13.54
C PRO A 172 -3.33 14.19 13.49
N LYS A 173 -3.18 15.13 14.43
CA LYS A 173 -4.08 16.29 14.58
C LYS A 173 -3.92 17.27 13.43
N ARG A 174 -2.70 17.39 12.88
CA ARG A 174 -2.43 18.23 11.70
C ARG A 174 -2.98 17.61 10.41
N LEU A 175 -2.87 16.29 10.26
CA LEU A 175 -3.39 15.58 9.09
C LEU A 175 -4.91 15.57 9.04
N SER A 176 -5.58 15.40 10.19
CA SER A 176 -7.04 15.39 10.28
C SER A 176 -7.69 16.77 10.09
N ALA A 177 -6.94 17.85 10.36
CA ALA A 177 -7.44 19.23 10.27
C ALA A 177 -7.44 19.79 8.85
N GLN A 178 -6.74 19.16 7.90
CA GLN A 178 -6.69 19.61 6.52
C GLN A 178 -7.85 19.00 5.72
N ASP A 179 -8.66 19.86 5.10
CA ASP A 179 -9.70 19.44 4.18
C ASP A 179 -9.11 19.25 2.78
N PHE A 180 -8.72 18.00 2.48
CA PHE A 180 -8.17 17.61 1.18
C PHE A 180 -9.01 16.48 0.60
N ALA A 181 -10.10 16.88 -0.05
CA ALA A 181 -11.11 15.98 -0.59
C ALA A 181 -10.67 15.39 -1.95
N GLY A 182 -11.22 14.23 -2.28
CA GLY A 182 -11.13 13.59 -3.58
C GLY A 182 -12.30 12.63 -3.78
N LEU A 183 -12.25 11.86 -4.86
CA LEU A 183 -13.29 10.92 -5.27
C LEU A 183 -13.70 9.91 -4.17
N TYR A 184 -12.75 9.47 -3.35
CA TYR A 184 -12.95 8.51 -2.25
C TYR A 184 -13.06 9.16 -0.86
N GLY A 185 -13.50 10.42 -0.81
CA GLY A 185 -13.52 11.22 0.42
C GLY A 185 -12.16 11.88 0.71
N LYS A 186 -11.82 12.03 1.98
CA LYS A 186 -10.62 12.78 2.39
C LYS A 186 -9.35 11.96 2.17
N LYS A 187 -8.46 12.44 1.31
CA LYS A 187 -7.21 11.75 0.95
C LYS A 187 -6.32 11.48 2.17
N ASN A 188 -6.19 12.44 3.06
CA ASN A 188 -5.42 12.28 4.30
C ASN A 188 -5.95 11.12 5.15
N GLN A 189 -7.28 10.99 5.27
CA GLN A 189 -7.88 9.88 6.02
C GLN A 189 -7.60 8.53 5.35
N ASN A 190 -7.57 8.47 4.01
CA ASN A 190 -7.22 7.26 3.28
C ASN A 190 -5.75 6.89 3.49
N LEU A 191 -4.83 7.86 3.51
CA LEU A 191 -3.42 7.62 3.87
C LEU A 191 -3.26 7.11 5.30
N LEU A 192 -4.01 7.68 6.26
CA LEU A 192 -4.00 7.18 7.63
C LEU A 192 -4.46 5.72 7.71
N LYS A 193 -5.53 5.36 7.00
CA LYS A 193 -6.01 3.95 6.92
C LYS A 193 -4.97 3.02 6.29
N ALA A 194 -4.24 3.48 5.27
CA ALA A 194 -3.17 2.71 4.66
C ALA A 194 -2.05 2.43 5.68
N LEU A 195 -1.61 3.46 6.41
CA LEU A 195 -0.58 3.32 7.45
C LEU A 195 -1.01 2.39 8.57
N ASP A 196 -2.27 2.47 9.01
CA ASP A 196 -2.82 1.55 10.02
C ASP A 196 -2.84 0.11 9.49
N SER A 197 -3.25 -0.11 8.24
CA SER A 197 -3.27 -1.43 7.60
C SER A 197 -1.87 -2.04 7.47
N VAL A 198 -0.88 -1.23 7.09
CA VAL A 198 0.54 -1.65 7.05
C VAL A 198 1.03 -1.98 8.46
N ALA A 199 0.74 -1.13 9.45
CA ALA A 199 1.12 -1.41 10.83
C ALA A 199 0.52 -2.73 11.34
N ASP A 200 -0.72 -3.05 10.97
CA ASP A 200 -1.36 -4.32 11.29
C ASP A 200 -0.76 -5.51 10.53
N CYS A 201 -0.34 -5.33 9.26
CA CYS A 201 0.44 -6.35 8.54
C CYS A 201 1.73 -6.71 9.24
N VAL A 202 2.50 -5.70 9.70
CA VAL A 202 3.76 -5.94 10.41
C VAL A 202 3.50 -6.67 11.74
N ARG A 203 2.41 -6.34 12.43
CA ARG A 203 1.97 -7.05 13.64
C ARG A 203 1.58 -8.51 13.37
N TYR A 204 0.91 -8.78 12.25
CA TYR A 204 0.50 -10.15 11.87
C TYR A 204 1.66 -11.02 11.40
N ARG A 205 2.55 -10.51 10.52
CA ARG A 205 3.74 -11.25 10.03
C ARG A 205 4.70 -11.68 11.14
N LEU A 206 4.60 -11.03 12.29
CA LEU A 206 5.37 -11.38 13.47
C LEU A 206 4.76 -12.55 14.25
N LYS A 207 3.41 -12.67 14.26
CA LYS A 207 2.69 -13.73 14.99
C LYS A 207 2.54 -15.00 14.15
N HIS A 208 2.41 -14.85 12.84
CA HIS A 208 2.28 -15.93 11.89
C HIS A 208 3.24 -15.66 10.73
N VAL A 209 4.16 -16.60 10.47
CA VAL A 209 5.17 -16.50 9.40
C VAL A 209 4.50 -16.55 8.02
N TYR A 210 3.35 -17.22 7.93
CA TYR A 210 2.54 -17.42 6.73
C TYR A 210 1.04 -17.34 7.06
N GLY A 211 0.21 -16.92 6.11
CA GLY A 211 -1.25 -16.89 6.23
C GLY A 211 -1.92 -15.83 5.35
N ILE A 212 -3.21 -16.02 5.06
CA ILE A 212 -4.00 -15.12 4.21
C ILE A 212 -4.21 -13.72 4.81
N GLY A 213 -4.19 -13.60 6.14
CA GLY A 213 -4.40 -12.33 6.86
C GLY A 213 -3.44 -11.20 6.44
N PRO A 214 -2.10 -11.39 6.55
CA PRO A 214 -1.12 -10.43 6.04
C PRO A 214 -1.31 -10.04 4.57
N PHE A 215 -1.69 -10.98 3.71
CA PHE A 215 -1.94 -10.70 2.30
C PHE A 215 -3.17 -9.81 2.11
N MET A 216 -4.28 -10.15 2.77
CA MET A 216 -5.53 -9.38 2.71
C MET A 216 -5.39 -7.98 3.32
N ASN A 217 -4.63 -7.84 4.40
CA ASN A 217 -4.35 -6.54 5.00
C ASN A 217 -3.45 -5.68 4.09
N ASN A 218 -2.47 -6.27 3.39
CA ASN A 218 -1.69 -5.52 2.40
C ASN A 218 -2.55 -5.09 1.21
N LEU A 219 -3.49 -5.92 0.75
CA LEU A 219 -4.46 -5.53 -0.27
C LEU A 219 -5.37 -4.38 0.20
N ALA A 220 -5.79 -4.38 1.46
CA ALA A 220 -6.54 -3.26 2.04
C ALA A 220 -5.69 -1.97 2.08
N ALA A 221 -4.38 -2.09 2.38
CA ALA A 221 -3.46 -0.96 2.31
C ALA A 221 -3.33 -0.42 0.87
N VAL A 222 -3.18 -1.30 -0.13
CA VAL A 222 -3.17 -0.94 -1.56
C VAL A 222 -4.40 -0.12 -1.93
N GLU A 223 -5.60 -0.58 -1.55
CA GLU A 223 -6.83 0.13 -1.87
C GLU A 223 -6.91 1.51 -1.20
N ALA A 224 -6.40 1.64 0.03
CA ALA A 224 -6.35 2.91 0.74
C ALA A 224 -5.34 3.89 0.12
N VAL A 225 -4.18 3.39 -0.33
CA VAL A 225 -3.18 4.13 -1.11
C VAL A 225 -3.79 4.61 -2.42
N PHE A 226 -4.44 3.72 -3.18
CA PHE A 226 -5.14 4.07 -4.41
C PHE A 226 -6.25 5.12 -4.18
N ALA A 227 -7.06 4.95 -3.13
CA ALA A 227 -8.12 5.89 -2.76
C ALA A 227 -7.60 7.29 -2.39
N SER A 228 -6.31 7.42 -2.05
CA SER A 228 -5.67 8.72 -1.81
C SER A 228 -5.15 9.40 -3.08
N GLY A 229 -5.15 8.70 -4.22
CA GLY A 229 -4.66 9.18 -5.52
C GLY A 229 -3.26 8.69 -5.89
N LEU A 230 -2.65 7.83 -5.05
CA LEU A 230 -1.31 7.28 -5.26
C LEU A 230 -1.36 6.02 -6.17
N VAL A 231 -1.66 6.21 -7.46
CA VAL A 231 -1.91 5.09 -8.39
C VAL A 231 -0.65 4.27 -8.64
N ILE A 232 0.49 4.92 -8.93
CA ILE A 232 1.76 4.24 -9.20
C ILE A 232 2.23 3.44 -7.98
N ASP A 233 2.21 4.05 -6.79
CA ASP A 233 2.56 3.36 -5.54
C ASP A 233 1.65 2.16 -5.27
N SER A 234 0.35 2.29 -5.53
CA SER A 234 -0.59 1.18 -5.36
C SER A 234 -0.28 0.01 -6.31
N LEU A 235 0.15 0.29 -7.55
CA LEU A 235 0.56 -0.74 -8.50
C LEU A 235 1.90 -1.37 -8.09
N ALA A 236 2.87 -0.57 -7.63
CA ALA A 236 4.15 -1.07 -7.14
C ALA A 236 3.96 -2.04 -5.96
N ILE A 237 3.10 -1.69 -5.00
CA ILE A 237 2.78 -2.58 -3.88
C ILE A 237 2.08 -3.86 -4.37
N LEU A 238 1.22 -3.79 -5.39
CA LEU A 238 0.60 -4.99 -5.98
C LEU A 238 1.63 -5.91 -6.64
N LEU A 239 2.65 -5.35 -7.31
CA LEU A 239 3.75 -6.13 -7.89
C LEU A 239 4.50 -6.89 -6.81
N ASP A 240 4.93 -6.20 -5.76
CA ASP A 240 5.62 -6.81 -4.62
C ASP A 240 4.78 -7.93 -3.99
N LEU A 241 3.46 -7.71 -3.83
CA LEU A 241 2.55 -8.71 -3.28
C LEU A 241 2.34 -9.91 -4.21
N TYR A 242 2.35 -9.70 -5.52
CA TYR A 242 2.21 -10.77 -6.49
C TYR A 242 3.47 -11.64 -6.55
N GLU A 243 4.66 -11.02 -6.51
CA GLU A 243 5.93 -11.73 -6.41
C GLU A 243 5.99 -12.56 -5.11
N ASP A 244 5.64 -11.95 -3.98
CA ASP A 244 5.57 -12.64 -2.68
C ASP A 244 4.56 -13.80 -2.71
N TYR A 245 3.42 -13.65 -3.39
CA TYR A 245 2.41 -14.69 -3.57
C TYR A 245 2.91 -15.84 -4.47
N ALA A 246 3.56 -15.51 -5.60
CA ALA A 246 4.07 -16.48 -6.55
C ALA A 246 5.25 -17.31 -5.98
N GLU A 247 6.09 -16.69 -5.14
CA GLU A 247 7.25 -17.36 -4.52
C GLU A 247 6.89 -18.21 -3.29
N LYS A 248 5.75 -17.96 -2.63
CA LYS A 248 5.35 -18.59 -1.35
C LYS A 248 3.94 -19.17 -1.42
N PRO A 249 3.72 -20.30 -2.10
CA PRO A 249 2.39 -20.91 -2.31
C PRO A 249 1.72 -21.50 -1.04
N ASN A 250 2.19 -21.18 0.17
CA ASN A 250 1.67 -21.71 1.43
C ASN A 250 0.60 -20.79 2.04
N LEU A 251 -0.41 -20.42 1.27
CA LEU A 251 -1.68 -19.99 1.85
C LEU A 251 -2.41 -21.25 2.32
N ALA A 252 -2.98 -21.21 3.51
CA ALA A 252 -3.47 -22.39 4.18
C ALA A 252 -4.80 -22.86 3.55
N GLY A 253 -4.72 -23.60 2.44
CA GLY A 253 -5.83 -24.33 1.82
C GLY A 253 -6.41 -23.69 0.55
N VAL A 254 -6.87 -24.56 -0.36
CA VAL A 254 -7.36 -24.23 -1.72
C VAL A 254 -8.46 -23.15 -1.73
N LEU A 255 -9.33 -23.11 -0.72
CA LEU A 255 -10.41 -22.12 -0.62
C LEU A 255 -9.90 -20.72 -0.24
N GLU A 256 -8.86 -20.64 0.59
CA GLU A 256 -8.22 -19.37 0.96
C GLU A 256 -7.45 -18.81 -0.25
N ASP A 257 -6.78 -19.68 -1.02
CA ASP A 257 -6.13 -19.31 -2.27
C ASP A 257 -7.09 -18.70 -3.30
N GLU A 258 -8.25 -19.32 -3.52
CA GLU A 258 -9.25 -18.77 -4.43
C GLU A 258 -9.78 -17.41 -3.98
N GLN A 259 -10.02 -17.24 -2.67
CA GLN A 259 -10.49 -15.96 -2.13
C GLN A 259 -9.42 -14.86 -2.29
N ALA A 260 -8.16 -15.19 -1.98
CA ALA A 260 -7.02 -14.29 -2.13
C ALA A 260 -6.83 -13.89 -3.60
N ALA A 261 -6.83 -14.85 -4.52
CA ALA A 261 -6.68 -14.62 -5.96
C ALA A 261 -7.82 -13.75 -6.51
N ARG A 262 -9.09 -14.04 -6.15
CA ARG A 262 -10.24 -13.21 -6.56
C ARG A 262 -10.14 -11.79 -6.03
N ARG A 263 -9.71 -11.61 -4.77
CA ARG A 263 -9.57 -10.29 -4.17
C ARG A 263 -8.43 -9.51 -4.84
N PHE A 264 -7.29 -10.15 -5.04
CA PHE A 264 -6.15 -9.56 -5.74
C PHE A 264 -6.55 -9.13 -7.15
N ALA A 265 -7.15 -10.02 -7.94
CA ALA A 265 -7.60 -9.72 -9.30
C ALA A 265 -8.56 -8.52 -9.35
N ARG A 266 -9.46 -8.40 -8.36
CA ARG A 266 -10.37 -7.25 -8.24
C ARG A 266 -9.62 -5.94 -7.98
N VAL A 267 -8.62 -5.95 -7.10
CA VAL A 267 -7.82 -4.76 -6.79
C VAL A 267 -6.92 -4.40 -7.98
N LEU A 268 -6.27 -5.38 -8.60
CA LEU A 268 -5.46 -5.18 -9.80
C LEU A 268 -6.28 -4.57 -10.94
N ARG A 269 -7.47 -5.12 -11.20
CA ARG A 269 -8.40 -4.59 -12.21
C ARG A 269 -8.80 -3.14 -11.95
N LYS A 270 -8.86 -2.71 -10.69
CA LYS A 270 -9.17 -1.32 -10.34
C LYS A 270 -7.98 -0.38 -10.55
N VAL A 271 -6.76 -0.87 -10.27
CA VAL A 271 -5.53 -0.06 -10.26
C VAL A 271 -4.86 0.01 -11.63
N ALA A 272 -4.61 -1.14 -12.26
CA ALA A 272 -3.78 -1.22 -13.47
C ALA A 272 -4.35 -0.49 -14.69
N PRO A 273 -5.68 -0.52 -14.97
CA PRO A 273 -6.24 0.28 -16.06
C PRO A 273 -6.14 1.78 -15.85
N VAL A 274 -6.24 2.24 -14.59
CA VAL A 274 -6.05 3.66 -14.27
C VAL A 274 -4.60 4.08 -14.50
N TYR A 275 -3.63 3.25 -14.07
CA TYR A 275 -2.22 3.49 -14.38
C TYR A 275 -1.98 3.59 -15.89
N ALA A 276 -2.49 2.61 -16.65
CA ALA A 276 -2.32 2.60 -18.11
C ALA A 276 -2.96 3.84 -18.77
N MET A 277 -4.13 4.26 -18.31
CA MET A 277 -4.80 5.48 -18.78
C MET A 277 -3.98 6.74 -18.50
N LEU A 278 -3.35 6.85 -17.33
CA LEU A 278 -2.65 8.07 -16.92
C LEU A 278 -1.27 8.22 -17.58
N GLU A 279 -0.54 7.12 -17.74
CA GLU A 279 0.86 7.14 -18.19
C GLU A 279 1.03 6.85 -19.69
N HIS A 280 0.04 6.23 -20.32
CA HIS A 280 0.20 5.67 -21.66
C HIS A 280 -0.90 6.05 -22.65
N ALA A 281 -1.86 6.91 -22.30
CA ALA A 281 -2.80 7.44 -23.29
C ALA A 281 -2.04 8.19 -24.42
N PRO A 282 -2.41 8.04 -25.70
CA PRO A 282 -3.56 7.32 -26.27
C PRO A 282 -3.27 5.85 -26.68
N ALA A 283 -2.32 5.18 -26.03
CA ALA A 283 -1.97 3.76 -26.23
C ALA A 283 -2.19 2.93 -24.95
N ALA A 284 -3.20 3.30 -24.15
CA ALA A 284 -3.40 2.75 -22.82
C ALA A 284 -3.83 1.27 -22.86
N ALA A 285 -4.60 0.84 -23.86
CA ALA A 285 -5.01 -0.56 -24.00
C ALA A 285 -3.82 -1.49 -24.22
N ALA A 286 -2.89 -1.08 -25.09
CA ALA A 286 -1.68 -1.84 -25.38
C ALA A 286 -0.78 -1.93 -24.13
N ALA A 287 -0.63 -0.83 -23.39
CA ALA A 287 0.15 -0.80 -22.15
C ALA A 287 -0.47 -1.70 -21.05
N TYR A 288 -1.80 -1.67 -20.88
CA TYR A 288 -2.49 -2.52 -19.92
C TYR A 288 -2.29 -4.02 -20.21
N ARG A 289 -2.35 -4.41 -21.49
CA ARG A 289 -2.06 -5.79 -21.91
C ARG A 289 -0.60 -6.16 -21.61
N ALA A 290 0.35 -5.33 -22.02
CA ALA A 290 1.77 -5.57 -21.79
C ALA A 290 2.13 -5.68 -20.29
N LEU A 291 1.47 -4.88 -19.45
CA LEU A 291 1.62 -4.93 -17.99
C LEU A 291 1.15 -6.29 -17.43
N HIS A 292 0.00 -6.79 -17.85
CA HIS A 292 -0.48 -8.12 -17.45
C HIS A 292 0.44 -9.24 -17.93
N GLU A 293 0.83 -9.23 -19.20
CA GLU A 293 1.69 -10.26 -19.78
C GLU A 293 3.07 -10.33 -19.10
N ARG A 294 3.63 -9.17 -18.76
CA ARG A 294 4.98 -9.09 -18.17
C ARG A 294 5.01 -9.35 -16.67
N TYR A 295 4.05 -8.79 -15.94
CA TYR A 295 4.13 -8.74 -14.48
C TYR A 295 3.08 -9.58 -13.76
N PHE A 296 1.97 -9.92 -14.40
CA PHE A 296 0.89 -10.71 -13.81
C PHE A 296 0.45 -11.88 -14.70
N PRO A 297 1.38 -12.74 -15.19
CA PRO A 297 1.07 -13.76 -16.21
C PRO A 297 0.03 -14.81 -15.77
N GLY A 298 -0.19 -14.97 -14.46
CA GLY A 298 -1.20 -15.88 -13.90
C GLY A 298 -2.59 -15.27 -13.75
N ILE A 299 -2.76 -13.98 -14.03
CA ILE A 299 -4.03 -13.25 -13.83
C ILE A 299 -4.47 -12.67 -15.18
N PRO A 300 -5.54 -13.21 -15.80
CA PRO A 300 -6.00 -12.69 -17.07
C PRO A 300 -6.50 -11.24 -16.91
N PRO A 301 -6.25 -10.36 -17.90
CA PRO A 301 -6.80 -9.02 -17.91
C PRO A 301 -8.33 -9.07 -18.00
N SER A 302 -8.99 -8.09 -17.39
CA SER A 302 -10.45 -7.97 -17.52
C SER A 302 -10.82 -7.57 -18.94
N ALA A 303 -11.83 -8.24 -19.50
CA ALA A 303 -12.31 -7.98 -20.84
C ALA A 303 -13.00 -6.62 -20.93
N SER A 304 -13.78 -6.21 -19.92
CA SER A 304 -14.41 -4.89 -19.95
C SER A 304 -13.41 -3.76 -19.72
N ALA A 305 -12.43 -3.94 -18.82
CA ALA A 305 -11.37 -2.94 -18.62
C ALA A 305 -10.47 -2.78 -19.85
N TYR A 306 -10.20 -3.86 -20.57
CA TYR A 306 -9.48 -3.77 -21.84
C TYR A 306 -10.33 -3.06 -22.91
N ALA A 307 -11.60 -3.44 -23.06
CA ALA A 307 -12.50 -2.83 -24.04
C ALA A 307 -12.78 -1.34 -23.78
N SER A 308 -12.82 -0.90 -22.51
CA SER A 308 -12.94 0.51 -22.16
C SER A 308 -11.67 1.29 -22.54
N LEU A 309 -10.48 0.73 -22.32
CA LEU A 309 -9.23 1.37 -22.71
C LEU A 309 -9.11 1.45 -24.24
N GLU A 310 -9.53 0.42 -24.99
CA GLU A 310 -9.58 0.49 -26.45
C GLU A 310 -10.55 1.57 -26.94
N LEU A 311 -11.72 1.69 -26.31
CA LEU A 311 -12.66 2.76 -26.59
C LEU A 311 -12.03 4.12 -26.30
N MET A 312 -11.34 4.29 -25.17
CA MET A 312 -10.66 5.54 -24.84
C MET A 312 -9.58 5.91 -25.87
N ASP A 313 -8.71 4.97 -26.24
CA ASP A 313 -7.70 5.18 -27.27
C ASP A 313 -8.34 5.58 -28.62
N GLN A 314 -9.50 5.00 -28.96
CA GLN A 314 -10.30 5.42 -30.12
C GLN A 314 -10.84 6.84 -30.00
N LEU A 315 -11.42 7.21 -28.84
CA LEU A 315 -11.99 8.54 -28.61
C LEU A 315 -10.95 9.66 -28.69
N LEU A 316 -9.70 9.36 -28.30
CA LEU A 316 -8.57 10.27 -28.39
C LEU A 316 -7.97 10.33 -29.81
N SER A 317 -8.34 9.42 -30.71
CA SER A 317 -7.91 9.42 -32.10
C SER A 317 -8.78 10.31 -33.00
N THR A 318 -8.20 10.84 -34.07
CA THR A 318 -8.84 11.88 -34.92
C THR A 318 -9.77 11.35 -36.01
N ASN A 319 -9.84 10.04 -36.26
CA ASN A 319 -10.50 9.45 -37.44
C ASN A 319 -11.58 8.41 -37.10
N GLN A 320 -12.44 8.67 -36.12
CA GLN A 320 -13.54 7.77 -35.76
C GLN A 320 -14.89 8.22 -36.33
N SER A 321 -15.70 7.26 -36.76
CA SER A 321 -17.10 7.52 -37.13
C SER A 321 -18.02 7.36 -35.93
N VAL A 322 -19.13 8.11 -35.91
CA VAL A 322 -20.15 8.00 -34.86
C VAL A 322 -20.65 6.56 -34.70
N ALA A 323 -20.86 5.85 -35.82
CA ALA A 323 -21.31 4.47 -35.80
C ALA A 323 -20.29 3.53 -35.14
N ALA A 324 -18.99 3.73 -35.41
CA ALA A 324 -17.91 2.94 -34.79
C ALA A 324 -17.85 3.17 -33.28
N VAL A 325 -17.90 4.43 -32.83
CA VAL A 325 -17.89 4.75 -31.39
C VAL A 325 -19.10 4.14 -30.68
N LYS A 326 -20.31 4.30 -31.22
CA LYS A 326 -21.52 3.67 -30.63
C LYS A 326 -21.40 2.15 -30.57
N ALA A 327 -20.84 1.52 -31.60
CA ALA A 327 -20.62 0.07 -31.60
C ALA A 327 -19.62 -0.35 -30.50
N ALA A 328 -18.54 0.42 -30.31
CA ALA A 328 -17.56 0.19 -29.26
C ALA A 328 -18.16 0.37 -27.86
N VAL A 329 -18.97 1.41 -27.61
CA VAL A 329 -19.69 1.57 -26.33
C VAL A 329 -20.62 0.39 -26.07
N LYS A 330 -21.39 -0.07 -27.07
CA LYS A 330 -22.28 -1.24 -26.93
C LYS A 330 -21.50 -2.53 -26.65
N LEU A 331 -20.38 -2.72 -27.32
CA LEU A 331 -19.50 -3.87 -27.11
C LEU A 331 -18.96 -3.88 -25.67
N TRP A 332 -18.42 -2.75 -25.22
CA TRP A 332 -17.95 -2.60 -23.85
C TRP A 332 -19.06 -2.84 -22.82
N HIS A 333 -20.25 -2.23 -23.01
CA HIS A 333 -21.40 -2.43 -22.12
C HIS A 333 -21.79 -3.92 -22.00
N ARG A 334 -21.73 -4.66 -23.10
CA ARG A 334 -21.95 -6.11 -23.10
C ARG A 334 -20.91 -6.86 -22.28
N GLN A 335 -19.63 -6.44 -22.31
CA GLN A 335 -18.59 -7.07 -21.50
C GLN A 335 -18.83 -6.89 -20.00
N ILE A 336 -19.28 -5.70 -19.57
CA ILE A 336 -19.66 -5.46 -18.17
C ILE A 336 -20.75 -6.42 -17.71
N LEU A 337 -21.80 -6.62 -18.53
CA LEU A 337 -22.90 -7.53 -18.23
C LEU A 337 -22.41 -8.98 -18.12
N LEU A 338 -21.48 -9.41 -18.99
CA LEU A 338 -20.91 -10.76 -18.97
C LEU A 338 -20.03 -11.01 -17.74
N GLU A 339 -19.33 -9.99 -17.24
CA GLU A 339 -18.49 -10.08 -16.05
C GLU A 339 -19.30 -9.97 -14.73
N GLY A 340 -20.63 -9.83 -14.81
CA GLY A 340 -21.53 -9.96 -13.66
C GLY A 340 -21.68 -8.70 -12.79
N TYR A 341 -21.53 -7.51 -13.37
CA TYR A 341 -21.64 -6.23 -12.64
C TYR A 341 -23.07 -5.78 -12.26
N GLY A 342 -24.02 -6.71 -12.19
CA GLY A 342 -25.42 -6.42 -11.88
C GLY A 342 -26.28 -6.22 -13.13
N GLU A 343 -27.56 -5.96 -12.91
CA GLU A 343 -28.52 -5.68 -13.98
C GLU A 343 -28.44 -4.20 -14.33
N HIS A 344 -27.84 -3.89 -15.48
CA HIS A 344 -27.76 -2.52 -16.00
C HIS A 344 -28.71 -2.34 -17.18
N GLU A 345 -29.42 -1.22 -17.16
CA GLU A 345 -30.25 -0.78 -18.28
C GLU A 345 -29.40 -0.57 -19.56
N PRO A 346 -29.94 -0.87 -20.75
CA PRO A 346 -29.24 -0.59 -21.99
C PRO A 346 -28.89 0.90 -22.12
N LEU A 347 -27.62 1.19 -22.43
CA LEU A 347 -27.17 2.57 -22.64
C LEU A 347 -27.77 3.25 -23.86
N PHE A 348 -28.23 2.48 -24.85
CA PHE A 348 -28.84 3.00 -26.06
C PHE A 348 -30.29 2.55 -26.15
N ASN A 349 -31.18 3.49 -26.44
CA ASN A 349 -32.58 3.20 -26.67
C ASN A 349 -32.82 2.56 -28.05
N HIS A 350 -34.07 2.20 -28.35
CA HIS A 350 -34.45 1.58 -29.63
C HIS A 350 -34.16 2.45 -30.86
N SER A 351 -34.03 3.76 -30.69
CA SER A 351 -33.68 4.72 -31.74
C SER A 351 -32.17 4.95 -31.84
N ASP A 352 -31.35 4.14 -31.18
CA ASP A 352 -29.89 4.25 -31.15
C ASP A 352 -29.37 5.57 -30.54
N HIS A 353 -30.16 6.22 -29.69
CA HIS A 353 -29.71 7.38 -28.91
C HIS A 353 -29.21 6.95 -27.54
N LEU A 354 -28.10 7.54 -27.12
CA LEU A 354 -27.52 7.32 -25.79
C LEU A 354 -28.47 7.91 -24.73
N ASP A 355 -28.87 7.08 -23.77
CA ASP A 355 -29.69 7.49 -22.63
C ASP A 355 -28.80 8.03 -21.51
N MET A 356 -28.91 9.34 -21.25
CA MET A 356 -28.14 10.00 -20.20
C MET A 356 -28.50 9.53 -18.79
N LEU A 357 -29.73 9.07 -18.54
CA LEU A 357 -30.09 8.52 -17.23
C LEU A 357 -29.39 7.18 -17.00
N ALA A 358 -29.44 6.29 -18.00
CA ALA A 358 -28.74 5.00 -17.93
C ALA A 358 -27.22 5.20 -17.78
N LEU A 359 -26.63 6.13 -18.54
CA LEU A 359 -25.21 6.48 -18.44
C LEU A 359 -24.86 7.00 -17.04
N LYS A 360 -25.64 7.94 -16.49
CA LYS A 360 -25.40 8.50 -15.16
C LYS A 360 -25.43 7.43 -14.07
N THR A 361 -26.41 6.53 -14.12
CA THR A 361 -26.53 5.40 -13.19
C THR A 361 -25.30 4.51 -13.28
N LEU A 362 -24.92 4.09 -14.49
CA LEU A 362 -23.75 3.22 -14.68
C LEU A 362 -22.44 3.88 -14.25
N VAL A 363 -22.24 5.17 -14.56
CA VAL A 363 -21.06 5.92 -14.10
C VAL A 363 -21.02 5.99 -12.57
N ASN A 364 -22.16 6.21 -11.90
CA ASN A 364 -22.21 6.25 -10.44
C ASN A 364 -21.91 4.89 -9.79
N ASP A 365 -22.31 3.79 -10.41
CA ASP A 365 -22.02 2.43 -9.94
C ASP A 365 -20.53 2.06 -10.12
N LEU A 366 -19.93 2.54 -11.21
CA LEU A 366 -18.55 2.23 -11.57
C LEU A 366 -17.52 3.19 -10.96
N ARG A 367 -17.84 4.46 -10.69
CA ARG A 367 -16.83 5.51 -10.37
C ARG A 367 -15.87 5.16 -9.24
N LEU A 368 -16.30 4.36 -8.25
CA LEU A 368 -15.44 3.95 -7.14
C LEU A 368 -14.81 2.57 -7.33
N SER A 369 -15.45 1.69 -8.10
CA SER A 369 -15.02 0.30 -8.29
C SER A 369 -14.13 0.15 -9.52
N GLN A 370 -14.48 0.82 -10.62
CA GLN A 370 -13.77 0.89 -11.91
C GLN A 370 -13.69 2.36 -12.41
N PRO A 371 -12.80 3.19 -11.83
CA PRO A 371 -12.74 4.61 -12.13
C PRO A 371 -12.43 4.93 -13.60
N GLN A 372 -11.55 4.15 -14.23
CA GLN A 372 -11.20 4.32 -15.65
C GLN A 372 -12.39 4.02 -16.57
N GLU A 373 -13.15 2.96 -16.29
CA GLU A 373 -14.34 2.59 -17.06
C GLU A 373 -15.42 3.69 -16.96
N ALA A 374 -15.65 4.21 -15.75
CA ALA A 374 -16.57 5.33 -15.52
C ALA A 374 -16.14 6.61 -16.26
N PHE A 375 -14.84 6.92 -16.26
CA PHE A 375 -14.35 8.12 -16.95
C PHE A 375 -14.39 7.98 -18.47
N THR A 376 -14.12 6.80 -19.01
CA THR A 376 -14.24 6.51 -20.45
C THR A 376 -15.66 6.77 -20.96
N LEU A 377 -16.68 6.42 -20.17
CA LEU A 377 -18.08 6.74 -20.51
C LEU A 377 -18.36 8.24 -20.57
N ILE A 378 -17.78 9.02 -19.65
CA ILE A 378 -17.90 10.47 -19.65
C ILE A 378 -17.27 11.03 -20.93
N LEU A 379 -16.08 10.55 -21.30
CA LEU A 379 -15.43 10.93 -22.56
C LEU A 379 -16.25 10.54 -23.78
N ALA A 380 -16.89 9.36 -23.79
CA ALA A 380 -17.75 8.93 -24.89
C ALA A 380 -18.96 9.85 -25.06
N ALA A 381 -19.59 10.29 -23.96
CA ALA A 381 -20.69 11.25 -24.01
C ALA A 381 -20.25 12.60 -24.58
N LEU A 382 -19.12 13.14 -24.11
CA LEU A 382 -18.52 14.38 -24.63
C LEU A 382 -18.20 14.28 -26.13
N TRP A 383 -17.61 13.16 -26.55
CA TRP A 383 -17.26 12.92 -27.94
C TRP A 383 -18.50 12.84 -28.84
N LEU A 384 -19.56 12.15 -28.40
CA LEU A 384 -20.81 12.03 -29.15
C LEU A 384 -21.54 13.38 -29.26
N ASP A 385 -21.48 14.22 -28.22
CA ASP A 385 -22.03 15.59 -28.24
C ASP A 385 -21.27 16.49 -29.23
N GLN A 386 -19.93 16.43 -29.20
CA GLN A 386 -19.07 17.15 -30.15
C GLN A 386 -19.40 16.80 -31.62
N HIS A 387 -19.87 15.57 -31.88
CA HIS A 387 -20.26 15.09 -33.20
C HIS A 387 -21.78 15.16 -33.47
N HIS A 388 -22.53 15.91 -32.65
CA HIS A 388 -23.98 16.11 -32.77
C HIS A 388 -24.82 14.82 -32.74
N ALA A 389 -24.26 13.74 -32.18
CA ALA A 389 -24.93 12.45 -31.99
C ALA A 389 -25.57 12.33 -30.59
N LEU A 390 -25.26 13.26 -29.70
CA LEU A 390 -25.86 13.51 -28.40
C LEU A 390 -26.16 15.01 -28.30
N GLY A 391 -27.22 15.38 -27.57
CA GLY A 391 -27.49 16.78 -27.24
C GLY A 391 -27.43 16.97 -25.73
N LEU A 392 -26.31 17.50 -25.23
CA LEU A 392 -26.15 17.82 -23.82
C LEU A 392 -26.94 19.09 -23.47
N ASP A 393 -27.68 19.02 -22.37
CA ASP A 393 -28.31 20.18 -21.74
C ASP A 393 -27.44 20.72 -20.59
N SER A 394 -27.84 21.85 -20.02
CA SER A 394 -27.11 22.49 -18.91
C SER A 394 -26.97 21.58 -17.68
N ALA A 395 -27.97 20.76 -17.39
CA ALA A 395 -27.96 19.85 -16.25
C ALA A 395 -26.98 18.67 -16.45
N ASN A 396 -26.93 18.12 -17.65
CA ASN A 396 -25.99 17.07 -18.06
C ASN A 396 -24.56 17.62 -18.13
N ALA A 397 -24.36 18.83 -18.69
CA ALA A 397 -23.06 19.49 -18.73
C ALA A 397 -22.53 19.76 -17.30
N LEU A 398 -23.37 20.25 -16.39
CA LEU A 398 -23.01 20.46 -14.99
C LEU A 398 -22.64 19.16 -14.28
N TRP A 399 -23.38 18.08 -14.55
CA TRP A 399 -23.06 16.76 -14.00
C TRP A 399 -21.70 16.26 -14.52
N ILE A 400 -21.43 16.36 -15.83
CA ILE A 400 -20.14 15.97 -16.42
C ILE A 400 -19.00 16.80 -15.83
N PHE A 401 -19.15 18.13 -15.74
CA PHE A 401 -18.16 19.02 -15.13
C PHE A 401 -17.84 18.60 -13.70
N THR A 402 -18.88 18.30 -12.91
CA THR A 402 -18.72 17.83 -11.53
C THR A 402 -17.94 16.53 -11.46
N GLN A 403 -18.23 15.55 -12.33
CA GLN A 403 -17.47 14.31 -12.37
C GLN A 403 -16.00 14.55 -12.74
N CYS A 404 -15.73 15.30 -13.82
CA CYS A 404 -14.37 15.62 -14.27
C CYS A 404 -13.55 16.29 -13.15
N ARG A 405 -14.17 17.25 -12.44
CA ARG A 405 -13.57 17.89 -11.28
C ARG A 405 -13.30 16.90 -10.14
N ASP A 406 -14.24 16.03 -9.79
CA ASP A 406 -14.06 15.04 -8.72
C ASP A 406 -12.92 14.06 -9.04
N PHE A 407 -12.80 13.61 -10.29
CA PHE A 407 -11.69 12.79 -10.78
C PHE A 407 -10.36 13.54 -10.72
N TRP A 408 -10.32 14.80 -11.19
CA TRP A 408 -9.12 15.64 -11.10
C TRP A 408 -8.69 15.90 -9.65
N CYS A 409 -9.64 16.16 -8.75
CA CYS A 409 -9.37 16.31 -7.32
C CYS A 409 -8.79 15.01 -6.73
N TRP A 410 -9.20 13.83 -7.21
CA TRP A 410 -8.61 12.56 -6.82
C TRP A 410 -7.20 12.37 -7.38
N VAL A 411 -7.01 12.46 -8.69
CA VAL A 411 -5.71 12.37 -9.36
C VAL A 411 -5.59 13.57 -10.31
N PRO A 412 -4.78 14.58 -9.94
CA PRO A 412 -4.68 15.82 -10.72
C PRO A 412 -3.88 15.60 -12.01
N SER A 413 -4.59 15.19 -13.06
CA SER A 413 -4.07 14.89 -14.39
C SER A 413 -4.91 15.58 -15.48
N GLN A 414 -4.26 15.95 -16.59
CA GLN A 414 -4.93 16.55 -17.75
C GLN A 414 -5.89 15.57 -18.45
N VAL A 415 -5.74 14.26 -18.22
CA VAL A 415 -6.69 13.24 -18.69
C VAL A 415 -8.10 13.56 -18.18
N PHE A 416 -8.23 13.98 -16.91
CA PHE A 416 -9.53 14.22 -16.29
C PHE A 416 -10.11 15.61 -16.53
N PHE A 417 -9.25 16.61 -16.72
CA PHE A 417 -9.68 17.98 -16.98
C PHE A 417 -8.63 18.76 -17.78
N ASN A 418 -9.01 19.21 -18.98
CA ASN A 418 -8.15 19.93 -19.91
C ASN A 418 -8.94 21.00 -20.69
N ALA A 419 -8.24 21.74 -21.55
CA ALA A 419 -8.83 22.82 -22.35
C ALA A 419 -9.93 22.33 -23.31
N GLN A 420 -9.81 21.13 -23.87
CA GLN A 420 -10.82 20.57 -24.79
C GLN A 420 -12.12 20.29 -24.03
N ILE A 421 -12.06 19.54 -22.92
CA ILE A 421 -13.21 19.25 -22.05
C ILE A 421 -13.85 20.57 -21.60
N TRP A 422 -13.02 21.54 -21.19
CA TRP A 422 -13.52 22.82 -20.73
C TRP A 422 -14.24 23.60 -21.82
N SER A 423 -13.67 23.69 -23.02
CA SER A 423 -14.25 24.44 -24.14
C SER A 423 -15.64 23.93 -24.54
N GLN A 424 -15.87 22.61 -24.42
CA GLN A 424 -17.15 21.99 -24.71
C GLN A 424 -18.21 22.32 -23.65
N LEU A 425 -17.83 22.27 -22.36
CA LEU A 425 -18.78 22.43 -21.26
C LEU A 425 -19.09 23.89 -20.94
N ARG A 426 -18.10 24.80 -21.06
CA ARG A 426 -18.14 26.16 -20.50
C ARG A 426 -19.39 26.94 -20.86
N THR A 427 -19.85 26.88 -22.10
CA THR A 427 -20.99 27.69 -22.58
C THR A 427 -22.34 27.24 -22.01
N MET A 428 -22.44 25.98 -21.55
CA MET A 428 -23.66 25.38 -21.03
C MET A 428 -23.78 25.50 -19.49
N LEU A 429 -22.72 25.96 -18.82
CA LEU A 429 -22.62 25.99 -17.36
C LEU A 429 -23.13 27.31 -16.75
N PRO A 430 -23.70 27.26 -15.53
CA PRO A 430 -23.99 28.45 -14.72
C PRO A 430 -22.74 29.29 -14.45
N GLU A 431 -22.92 30.58 -14.14
CA GLU A 431 -21.81 31.51 -13.92
C GLU A 431 -20.83 31.07 -12.82
N GLU A 432 -21.32 30.57 -11.69
CA GLU A 432 -20.47 30.10 -10.59
C GLU A 432 -19.55 28.95 -11.03
N SER A 433 -20.10 27.95 -11.73
CA SER A 433 -19.32 26.83 -12.27
C SER A 433 -18.37 27.27 -13.39
N ARG A 434 -18.74 28.28 -14.18
CA ARG A 434 -17.84 28.89 -15.18
C ARG A 434 -16.62 29.52 -14.51
N GLN A 435 -16.83 30.30 -13.46
CA GLN A 435 -15.73 30.92 -12.70
C GLN A 435 -14.84 29.87 -12.03
N GLU A 436 -15.42 28.80 -11.48
CA GLU A 436 -14.67 27.69 -10.89
C GLU A 436 -13.79 26.98 -11.92
N GLY A 437 -14.35 26.60 -13.07
CA GLY A 437 -13.60 25.92 -14.13
C GLY A 437 -12.55 26.80 -14.80
N ASP A 438 -12.84 28.09 -15.02
CA ASP A 438 -11.86 29.05 -15.53
C ASP A 438 -10.68 29.19 -14.54
N ARG A 439 -10.96 29.27 -13.22
CA ARG A 439 -9.92 29.30 -12.18
C ARG A 439 -9.08 28.02 -12.17
N LEU A 440 -9.71 26.85 -12.29
CA LEU A 440 -9.02 25.56 -12.31
C LEU A 440 -8.11 25.45 -13.53
N LEU A 441 -8.63 25.68 -14.74
CA LEU A 441 -7.87 25.57 -15.98
C LEU A 441 -6.70 26.56 -16.02
N THR A 442 -6.95 27.81 -15.61
CA THR A 442 -5.90 28.84 -15.54
C THR A 442 -4.75 28.39 -14.64
N ARG A 443 -5.04 27.83 -13.45
CA ARG A 443 -4.00 27.34 -12.54
C ARG A 443 -3.25 26.12 -13.08
N ILE A 444 -3.94 25.20 -13.74
CA ILE A 444 -3.30 24.06 -14.42
C ILE A 444 -2.30 24.55 -15.47
N GLN A 445 -2.67 25.58 -16.25
CA GLN A 445 -1.82 26.15 -17.29
C GLN A 445 -0.66 27.00 -16.75
N GLU A 446 -0.88 27.77 -15.68
CA GLU A 446 0.13 28.63 -15.07
C GLU A 446 1.19 27.86 -14.28
N MET A 447 0.80 26.77 -13.62
CA MET A 447 1.68 26.02 -12.70
C MET A 447 2.32 24.80 -13.37
N GLN A 448 2.84 24.99 -14.59
CA GLN A 448 3.71 24.00 -15.24
C GLN A 448 5.05 23.88 -14.50
N ASP A 449 5.80 22.80 -14.79
CA ASP A 449 6.90 22.29 -13.96
C ASP A 449 7.91 23.35 -13.50
N ASP A 450 8.35 24.25 -14.38
CA ASP A 450 9.32 25.29 -14.02
C ASP A 450 8.78 26.30 -12.99
N VAL A 451 7.52 26.71 -13.14
CA VAL A 451 6.86 27.65 -12.23
C VAL A 451 6.57 26.98 -10.90
N LEU A 452 6.08 25.74 -10.93
CA LEU A 452 5.82 24.95 -9.73
C LEU A 452 7.10 24.73 -8.91
N GLN A 453 8.19 24.33 -9.57
CA GLN A 453 9.49 24.16 -8.91
C GLN A 453 10.04 25.47 -8.35
N SER A 454 9.90 26.57 -9.08
CA SER A 454 10.29 27.90 -8.60
C SER A 454 9.52 28.29 -7.34
N ASP A 455 8.20 28.08 -7.33
CA ASP A 455 7.34 28.42 -6.20
C ASP A 455 7.60 27.54 -4.98
N LEU A 456 7.91 26.26 -5.18
CA LEU A 456 8.33 25.38 -4.08
C LEU A 456 9.65 25.84 -3.45
N LYS A 457 10.62 26.27 -4.27
CA LYS A 457 11.93 26.73 -3.79
C LYS A 457 11.85 28.09 -3.10
N GLN A 458 11.10 29.02 -3.69
CA GLN A 458 11.11 30.43 -3.26
C GLN A 458 9.99 30.76 -2.26
N ARG A 459 8.85 30.07 -2.33
CA ARG A 459 7.62 30.42 -1.59
C ARG A 459 6.87 29.18 -1.06
N PRO A 460 7.53 28.27 -0.31
CA PRO A 460 6.92 27.01 0.14
C PRO A 460 5.69 27.19 1.05
N ASP A 461 5.58 28.33 1.73
CA ASP A 461 4.44 28.63 2.60
C ASP A 461 3.14 28.88 1.83
N LEU A 462 3.19 29.16 0.52
CA LEU A 462 2.00 29.27 -0.33
C LEU A 462 1.14 28.00 -0.27
N PHE A 463 1.79 26.83 -0.34
CA PHE A 463 1.12 25.53 -0.33
C PHE A 463 0.56 25.18 1.06
N LYS A 464 0.95 25.88 2.12
CA LYS A 464 0.42 25.68 3.48
C LYS A 464 -0.86 26.48 3.75
N GLN A 465 -1.24 27.39 2.86
CA GLN A 465 -2.44 28.24 3.04
C GLN A 465 -3.73 27.45 2.75
N PRO A 466 -4.75 27.50 3.63
CA PRO A 466 -6.01 26.75 3.45
C PRO A 466 -6.74 27.07 2.15
N GLN A 467 -6.59 28.30 1.64
CA GLN A 467 -7.25 28.82 0.43
C GLN A 467 -6.70 28.20 -0.88
N ARG A 468 -5.50 27.60 -0.82
CA ARG A 468 -4.68 27.19 -1.97
C ARG A 468 -4.83 25.71 -2.31
N ILE A 469 -6.07 25.24 -2.36
CA ILE A 469 -6.40 23.82 -2.53
C ILE A 469 -5.97 23.31 -3.92
N ILE A 470 -6.25 24.09 -4.97
CA ILE A 470 -5.90 23.75 -6.36
C ILE A 470 -4.38 23.58 -6.50
N GLU A 471 -3.61 24.51 -5.93
CA GLU A 471 -2.15 24.49 -5.97
C GLU A 471 -1.57 23.28 -5.22
N ARG A 472 -2.21 22.84 -4.14
CA ARG A 472 -1.83 21.59 -3.43
C ARG A 472 -2.15 20.35 -4.25
N HIS A 473 -3.28 20.33 -4.96
CA HIS A 473 -3.59 19.23 -5.89
C HIS A 473 -2.55 19.17 -7.00
N ILE A 474 -2.23 20.30 -7.64
CA ILE A 474 -1.18 20.37 -8.68
C ILE A 474 0.16 19.87 -8.14
N LEU A 475 0.58 20.35 -6.96
CA LEU A 475 1.80 19.88 -6.31
C LEU A 475 1.79 18.37 -6.07
N ALA A 476 0.69 17.83 -5.57
CA ALA A 476 0.53 16.40 -5.38
C ALA A 476 0.63 15.64 -6.71
N GLY A 477 -0.02 16.14 -7.77
CA GLY A 477 0.03 15.53 -9.11
C GLY A 477 1.44 15.49 -9.68
N ALA A 478 2.22 16.56 -9.50
CA ALA A 478 3.60 16.62 -9.94
C ALA A 478 4.49 15.62 -9.17
N PHE A 479 4.30 15.48 -7.85
CA PHE A 479 4.97 14.43 -7.07
C PHE A 479 4.61 13.01 -7.52
N LEU A 480 3.43 12.83 -8.08
CA LEU A 480 2.93 11.54 -8.55
C LEU A 480 3.31 11.21 -9.99
N GLY A 481 3.96 12.13 -10.70
CA GLY A 481 4.31 11.95 -12.12
C GLY A 481 3.13 12.05 -13.09
N VAL A 482 1.93 12.42 -12.62
CA VAL A 482 0.70 12.46 -13.43
C VAL A 482 0.31 13.88 -13.89
N PHE A 483 1.08 14.89 -13.46
CA PHE A 483 0.90 16.29 -13.82
C PHE A 483 2.09 16.74 -14.68
N GLY A 484 1.83 17.46 -15.77
CA GLY A 484 2.85 17.97 -16.69
C GLY A 484 3.10 17.10 -17.93
N ASN A 485 2.62 15.85 -17.96
CA ASN A 485 2.65 15.03 -19.17
C ASN A 485 1.67 15.60 -20.21
N GLU A 486 2.17 16.11 -21.33
CA GLU A 486 1.37 16.41 -22.51
C GLU A 486 0.76 15.09 -23.01
N CYS A 487 -0.58 15.01 -23.06
CA CYS A 487 -1.29 13.94 -23.76
C CYS A 487 -1.48 14.32 -25.23
#